data_AF-A0A8S9Q0F5-F1
#
_entry.id   AF-A0A8S9Q0F5-F1
#
_cell.length_a   1.000
_cell.length_b   1.000
_cell.length_c   1.000
_cell.angle_alpha   90.00
_cell.angle_beta   90.00
_cell.angle_gamma   90.00
#
_symmetry.space_group_name_H-M   'P 1'
#
loop_
_entity.id
_entity.type
_entity.pdbx_description
1 polymer ?
#
loop_
_entity_poly.entity_id
_entity_poly.type
_entity_poly.pdbx_seq_one_letter_code
_entity_poly.pdbx_strand_id
1 'polypeptide(L)' 'MKVDLDTISELILAANYLNLPGLLDLSCQTLADYIKDKTPEDVREIFKIQNDFTPEEEAAVRKENVWAFE' A
#
# COMPACT_ATOMS: atom_id res chain seq x y z
N MET A 1 -4.72 -14.10 -5.86
CA MET A 1 -5.54 -13.77 -7.06
C MET A 1 -4.59 -13.23 -8.12
N LYS A 2 -4.72 -13.57 -9.41
CA LYS A 2 -3.85 -13.02 -10.47
C LYS A 2 -4.65 -12.00 -11.29
N VAL A 3 -4.55 -10.74 -10.89
CA VAL A 3 -5.17 -9.56 -11.52
C VAL A 3 -4.19 -8.39 -11.34
N ASP A 4 -4.29 -7.37 -12.20
CA ASP A 4 -3.50 -6.15 -12.07
C ASP A 4 -3.95 -5.27 -10.90
N LEU A 5 -3.10 -4.28 -10.55
CA LEU A 5 -3.29 -3.40 -9.40
C LEU A 5 -4.55 -2.53 -9.52
N ASP A 6 -4.83 -2.03 -10.71
CA ASP A 6 -6.01 -1.18 -10.97
C ASP A 6 -7.28 -1.98 -10.70
N THR A 7 -7.35 -3.21 -11.23
CA THR A 7 -8.46 -4.13 -11.00
C THR A 7 -8.62 -4.52 -9.53
N ILE A 8 -7.53 -4.76 -8.78
CA ILE A 8 -7.58 -5.03 -7.33
C ILE A 8 -8.18 -3.84 -6.58
N SER A 9 -7.76 -2.63 -6.94
CA SER A 9 -8.20 -1.40 -6.29
C SER A 9 -9.70 -1.17 -6.49
N GLU A 10 -10.20 -1.35 -7.71
CA GLU A 10 -11.64 -1.29 -8.00
C GLU A 10 -12.43 -2.39 -7.28
N LEU A 11 -11.87 -3.60 -7.17
CA LEU A 11 -12.49 -4.71 -6.48
C LEU A 11 -12.62 -4.47 -4.97
N ILE A 12 -11.61 -3.86 -4.33
CA ILE A 12 -11.67 -3.45 -2.92
C ILE A 12 -12.83 -2.47 -2.71
N LEU A 13 -12.95 -1.45 -3.58
CA LEU A 13 -14.02 -0.45 -3.50
C LEU A 13 -15.40 -1.09 -3.68
N ALA A 14 -15.57 -1.97 -4.67
CA ALA A 14 -16.81 -2.69 -4.91
C ALA A 14 -17.18 -3.63 -3.75
N ALA A 15 -16.21 -4.39 -3.23
CA ALA A 15 -16.42 -5.31 -2.12
C ALA A 15 -16.83 -4.56 -0.83
N ASN A 16 -16.19 -3.43 -0.55
CA ASN A 16 -16.56 -2.56 0.57
C ASN A 16 -17.98 -1.98 0.39
N TYR A 17 -18.29 -1.43 -0.79
CA TYR A 17 -19.59 -0.84 -1.09
C TYR A 17 -20.74 -1.86 -0.97
N LEU A 18 -20.53 -3.08 -1.48
CA LEU A 18 -21.52 -4.17 -1.43
C LEU A 18 -21.53 -4.93 -0.10
N ASN A 19 -20.71 -4.53 0.87
CA ASN A 19 -20.55 -5.18 2.17
C ASN A 19 -20.26 -6.69 2.07
N LEU A 20 -19.24 -7.03 1.27
CA LEU A 20 -18.76 -8.39 1.03
C LEU A 20 -17.45 -8.64 1.80
N PRO A 21 -17.48 -8.91 3.11
CA PRO A 21 -16.29 -8.92 3.96
C PRO A 21 -15.22 -9.91 3.50
N GLY A 22 -15.60 -11.13 3.11
CA GLY A 22 -14.62 -12.13 2.65
C GLY A 22 -13.91 -11.74 1.34
N LEU A 23 -14.59 -11.00 0.45
CA LEU A 23 -13.99 -10.49 -0.78
C LEU A 23 -13.09 -9.29 -0.49
N LEU A 24 -13.53 -8.42 0.43
CA LEU A 24 -12.74 -7.28 0.91
C LEU A 24 -11.44 -7.75 1.57
N ASP A 25 -11.51 -8.74 2.47
CA ASP A 25 -10.33 -9.29 3.14
C ASP A 25 -9.34 -9.90 2.15
N LEU A 26 -9.83 -10.69 1.18
CA LEU A 26 -8.98 -11.34 0.18
C LEU A 26 -8.31 -10.31 -0.75
N SER A 27 -9.04 -9.28 -1.19
CA SER A 27 -8.49 -8.26 -2.08
C SER A 27 -7.53 -7.33 -1.35
N CYS A 28 -7.83 -6.93 -0.11
CA CYS A 28 -6.92 -6.20 0.76
C CYS A 28 -5.64 -7.00 1.06
N GLN A 29 -5.72 -8.29 1.36
CA GLN A 29 -4.54 -9.14 1.56
C GLN A 29 -3.70 -9.23 0.29
N THR A 30 -4.33 -9.39 -0.88
CA THR A 30 -3.60 -9.43 -2.15
C THR A 30 -2.85 -8.10 -2.41
N LEU A 31 -3.48 -6.96 -2.08
CA LEU A 31 -2.83 -5.66 -2.17
C LEU A 31 -1.69 -5.50 -1.16
N ALA A 32 -1.87 -5.95 0.08
CA ALA A 32 -0.84 -5.94 1.11
C ALA A 32 0.37 -6.81 0.71
N ASP A 33 0.13 -8.00 0.17
CA ASP A 33 1.17 -8.89 -0.34
C ASP A 33 1.93 -8.26 -1.52
N TYR A 34 1.27 -7.42 -2.31
CA TYR A 34 1.92 -6.67 -3.40
C TYR A 34 2.84 -5.56 -2.87
N ILE A 35 2.46 -4.91 -1.76
CA ILE A 35 3.26 -3.86 -1.10
C ILE A 35 4.43 -4.45 -0.30
N LYS A 36 4.26 -5.67 0.20
CA LYS A 36 5.23 -6.35 1.04
C LYS A 36 6.63 -6.34 0.41
N ASP A 37 7.63 -6.05 1.23
CA ASP A 37 9.05 -6.02 0.88
C ASP A 37 9.45 -4.93 -0.14
N LYS A 38 8.55 -3.98 -0.46
CA LYS A 38 8.86 -2.80 -1.30
C LYS A 38 9.36 -1.64 -0.46
N THR A 39 10.22 -0.81 -1.04
CA THR A 39 10.68 0.42 -0.39
C THR A 39 9.56 1.47 -0.38
N PRO A 40 9.59 2.45 0.55
CA PRO A 40 8.66 3.57 0.53
C PRO A 40 8.64 4.31 -0.82
N GLU A 41 9.79 4.41 -1.49
CA GLU A 41 9.94 5.03 -2.80
C GLU A 41 9.21 4.22 -3.90
N ASP A 42 9.39 2.89 -3.93
CA ASP A 42 8.69 2.02 -4.87
C ASP A 42 7.16 2.09 -4.68
N VAL A 43 6.71 2.08 -3.42
CA VAL A 43 5.29 2.16 -3.09
C VAL A 43 4.72 3.49 -3.57
N ARG A 44 5.43 4.60 -3.35
CA ARG A 44 5.01 5.91 -3.85
C ARG A 44 4.89 5.94 -5.38
N GLU A 45 5.84 5.35 -6.11
CA GLU A 45 5.77 5.28 -7.57
C GLU A 45 4.58 4.45 -8.07
N ILE A 46 4.40 3.26 -7.50
CA ILE A 46 3.32 2.31 -7.85
C ILE A 46 1.94 2.96 -7.67
N PHE A 47 1.72 3.60 -6.52
CA PHE A 47 0.44 4.22 -6.20
C PHE A 47 0.35 5.67 -6.68
N LYS A 48 1.36 6.18 -7.37
CA LYS A 48 1.46 7.55 -7.89
C LYS A 48 1.25 8.60 -6.78
N ILE A 49 1.81 8.33 -5.60
CA ILE A 49 1.75 9.20 -4.43
C ILE A 49 2.95 10.14 -4.44
N GLN A 50 2.68 11.44 -4.41
CA GLN A 50 3.74 12.44 -4.23
C GLN A 50 4.22 12.44 -2.78
N ASN A 51 5.54 12.39 -2.57
CA ASN A 51 6.10 12.60 -1.24
C ASN A 51 5.89 14.06 -0.81
N ASP A 52 5.15 14.25 0.28
CA ASP A 52 4.80 15.54 0.85
C ASP A 52 5.63 15.89 2.10
N PHE A 53 6.51 15.01 2.55
CA PHE A 53 7.45 15.29 3.63
C PHE A 53 8.57 16.24 3.19
N THR A 54 8.94 17.15 4.09
CA THR A 54 10.25 17.83 3.99
C THR A 54 11.39 16.83 4.24
N PRO A 55 12.62 17.11 3.76
CA PRO A 55 13.77 16.25 4.01
C PRO A 55 14.01 15.98 5.51
N GLU A 56 13.79 16.98 6.35
CA GLU A 56 13.94 16.88 7.81
C GLU A 56 12.89 15.97 8.45
N GLU A 57 11.62 16.08 8.02
CA GLU A 57 10.54 15.22 8.50
C GLU A 57 10.76 13.76 8.06
N GLU A 58 11.15 13.54 6.80
CA GLU A 58 11.42 12.19 6.32
C GLU A 58 12.60 11.56 7.05
N ALA A 59 13.65 12.33 7.34
CA ALA A 59 14.79 11.88 8.13
C ALA A 59 14.39 11.53 9.58
N ALA A 60 13.52 12.33 10.21
CA ALA A 60 13.00 12.05 11.54
C ALA A 60 12.18 10.74 11.56
N VAL A 61 11.27 10.55 10.61
CA VAL A 61 10.45 9.34 10.48
C VAL A 61 11.33 8.10 10.20
N ARG A 62 12.34 8.20 9.33
CA ARG A 62 13.29 7.09 9.10
C ARG A 62 14.11 6.77 10.35
N LYS A 63 14.51 7.77 11.14
CA LYS A 63 15.22 7.59 12.41
C LYS A 63 14.33 6.99 13.52
N GLU A 64 13.03 7.23 13.50
CA GLU A 64 12.08 6.59 14.42
C GLU A 64 11.76 5.14 14.01
N ASN A 65 11.78 4.86 12.71
CA ASN A 65 11.42 3.55 12.14
C ASN A 65 12.64 2.74 11.65
N VAL A 66 13.80 2.87 12.30
CA VAL A 66 15.04 2.16 11.89
C VAL A 66 14.82 0.65 11.76
N TRP A 67 14.01 0.07 12.66
CA TRP A 67 13.66 -1.36 12.68
C TRP A 67 13.03 -1.87 11.36
N ALA A 68 12.45 -0.98 10.55
CA ALA A 68 11.85 -1.33 9.26
C ALA A 68 12.87 -1.32 8.10
N PHE A 69 14.09 -0.84 8.35
CA PHE A 69 15.19 -0.73 7.38
C PHE A 69 16.42 -1.59 7.75
N GLU A 70 16.32 -2.39 8.83
CA GLU A 70 17.34 -3.35 9.28
C GLU A 70 17.21 -4.72 8.60
#